data_AF-A0A6G3MM78-F1
#
_entry.id   AF-A0A6G3MM78-F1
#
_cell.length_a   1.000
_cell.length_b   1.000
_cell.length_c   1.000
_cell.angle_alpha   90.00
_cell.angle_beta   90.00
_cell.angle_gamma   90.00
#
_symmetry.space_group_name_H-M   'P 1'
#
loop_
_entity.id
_entity.type
_entity.pdbx_description
1 polymer ?
#
loop_
_entity_poly.entity_id
_entity_poly.type
_entity_poly.pdbx_seq_one_letter_code
_entity_poly.pdbx_strand_id
1 'polypeptide(L)'
;MVRINGLNARAAGTKNVISRNKMAIVIDHGGYSIKIGDSSSQTPSIVENVICKTKLDRRATFIGNQYHHLSDKTSLCINRPIQKGYIINWSNQKEIWDYLFNSNEFSVSKIYDTSFILKKKT
;
A
#
# COMPACT_ATOMS: atom_id res chain seq x y z
N MET A 1 -10.44 -52.25 49.01
CA MET A 1 -9.56 -51.70 47.96
C MET A 1 -10.36 -51.66 46.66
N VAL A 2 -10.96 -50.52 46.32
CA VAL A 2 -11.63 -50.30 45.03
C VAL A 2 -11.14 -48.96 44.51
N ARG A 3 -10.46 -48.99 43.36
CA ARG A 3 -9.82 -47.84 42.72
C ARG A 3 -10.79 -47.28 41.68
N ILE A 4 -11.26 -46.04 41.90
CA ILE A 4 -12.07 -45.29 40.92
C ILE A 4 -11.12 -44.69 39.87
N ASN A 5 -11.27 -45.11 38.61
CA ASN A 5 -10.52 -44.57 37.48
C ASN A 5 -11.44 -43.73 36.58
N GLY A 6 -10.97 -42.53 36.23
CA GLY A 6 -11.19 -41.96 34.90
C GLY A 6 -12.31 -40.92 34.77
N LEU A 7 -11.98 -39.68 35.11
CA LEU A 7 -12.63 -38.50 34.55
C LEU A 7 -12.42 -38.50 33.03
N ASN A 8 -13.48 -38.73 32.24
CA ASN A 8 -13.48 -38.44 30.81
C ASN A 8 -13.65 -36.92 30.60
N ALA A 9 -12.53 -36.20 30.59
CA ALA A 9 -12.49 -34.84 30.08
C ALA A 9 -12.78 -34.87 28.58
N ARG A 10 -13.86 -34.18 28.17
CA ARG A 10 -14.21 -33.96 26.77
C ARG A 10 -13.03 -33.27 26.08
N ALA A 11 -12.31 -33.98 25.21
CA ALA A 11 -11.39 -33.36 24.29
C ALA A 11 -12.22 -32.54 23.29
N ALA A 12 -12.34 -31.23 23.54
CA ALA A 12 -12.82 -30.29 22.55
C ALA A 12 -11.90 -30.42 21.33
N GLY A 13 -12.46 -30.89 20.21
CA GLY A 13 -11.71 -31.10 18.98
C GLY A 13 -10.90 -29.85 18.64
N THR A 14 -9.58 -29.98 18.67
CA THR A 14 -8.65 -28.95 18.23
C THR A 14 -8.95 -28.73 16.76
N LYS A 15 -9.72 -27.68 16.43
CA LYS A 15 -9.87 -27.23 15.05
C LYS A 15 -8.46 -26.98 14.56
N ASN A 16 -8.00 -27.80 13.62
CA ASN A 16 -6.72 -27.63 12.96
C ASN A 16 -6.86 -26.36 12.10
N VAL A 17 -6.70 -25.20 12.74
CA VAL A 17 -6.65 -23.91 12.06
C VAL A 17 -5.32 -23.93 11.33
N ILE A 18 -5.35 -24.41 10.09
CA ILE A 18 -4.26 -24.19 9.14
C ILE A 18 -4.06 -22.68 9.13
N SER A 19 -3.00 -22.19 9.77
CA SER A 19 -2.65 -20.78 9.72
C SER A 19 -2.31 -20.50 8.26
N ARG A 20 -3.28 -19.97 7.50
CA ARG A 20 -3.00 -19.47 6.16
C ARG A 20 -1.86 -18.48 6.33
N ASN A 21 -0.75 -18.72 5.63
CA ASN A 21 0.37 -17.79 5.59
C ASN A 21 -0.15 -16.53 4.88
N LYS A 22 -0.71 -15.60 5.65
CA LYS A 22 -1.36 -14.40 5.12
C LYS A 22 -0.26 -13.43 4.72
N MET A 23 0.00 -13.37 3.42
CA MET A 23 0.81 -12.32 2.85
C MET A 23 0.03 -11.00 2.95
N ALA A 24 0.63 -10.00 3.58
CA ALA A 24 0.04 -8.68 3.72
C ALA A 24 0.75 -7.69 2.80
N ILE A 25 0.06 -6.66 2.34
CA ILE A 25 0.65 -5.53 1.62
C ILE A 25 0.84 -4.43 2.66
N VAL A 26 2.08 -3.99 2.80
CA VAL A 26 2.47 -2.94 3.74
C VAL A 26 2.61 -1.64 2.97
N ILE A 27 1.93 -0.59 3.46
CA ILE A 27 1.97 0.74 2.84
C ILE A 27 2.34 1.78 3.89
N ASP A 28 3.48 2.43 3.68
CA ASP A 28 3.88 3.64 4.41
C ASP A 28 3.46 4.85 3.59
N HIS A 29 2.40 5.54 4.02
CA HIS A 29 1.81 6.65 3.28
C HIS A 29 2.39 7.97 3.78
N GLY A 30 3.40 8.46 3.06
CA GLY A 30 4.05 9.73 3.32
C GLY A 30 3.50 10.86 2.45
N GLY A 31 3.71 12.10 2.90
CA GLY A 31 3.33 13.29 2.14
C GLY A 31 4.16 13.51 0.88
N TYR A 32 5.43 13.08 0.89
CA TYR A 32 6.31 13.14 -0.30
C TYR A 32 6.22 11.86 -1.14
N SER A 33 6.29 10.69 -0.50
CA SER A 33 6.30 9.40 -1.16
C SER A 33 5.49 8.36 -0.41
N ILE A 34 5.02 7.37 -1.16
CA ILE A 34 4.34 6.17 -0.69
C ILE A 34 5.31 5.02 -0.88
N LYS A 35 5.54 4.23 0.16
CA LYS A 35 6.32 2.98 0.05
C LYS A 35 5.36 1.82 0.13
N ILE A 36 5.50 0.87 -0.78
CA ILE A 36 4.63 -0.29 -0.90
C ILE A 36 5.46 -1.56 -1.06
N GLY A 37 5.03 -2.65 -0.43
CA GLY A 37 5.62 -3.96 -0.65
C GLY A 37 4.84 -5.06 0.07
N ASP A 38 5.08 -6.31 -0.31
CA ASP A 38 4.57 -7.45 0.43
C ASP A 38 5.26 -7.55 1.81
N SER A 39 4.62 -8.20 2.77
CA SER A 39 5.09 -8.33 4.16
C SER A 39 6.43 -9.06 4.31
N SER A 40 6.82 -9.84 3.30
CA SER A 40 8.12 -10.50 3.22
C SER A 40 9.16 -9.70 2.42
N SER A 41 8.78 -8.56 1.84
CA SER A 41 9.68 -7.76 1.02
C SER A 41 10.68 -7.01 1.90
N GLN A 42 11.97 -7.21 1.61
CA GLN A 42 13.04 -6.47 2.28
C GLN A 42 13.17 -5.04 1.75
N THR A 43 12.71 -4.79 0.52
CA THR A 43 12.85 -3.52 -0.19
C THR A 43 11.51 -3.10 -0.80
N PRO A 44 10.84 -2.08 -0.26
CA PRO A 44 9.58 -1.63 -0.82
C PRO A 44 9.82 -0.87 -2.13
N SER A 45 8.85 -0.94 -3.05
CA SER A 45 8.74 0.01 -4.15
C SER A 45 8.41 1.39 -3.60
N ILE A 46 8.95 2.44 -4.21
CA ILE A 46 8.75 3.83 -3.79
C ILE A 46 8.06 4.58 -4.92
N VAL A 47 6.95 5.21 -4.60
CA VAL A 47 6.15 6.04 -5.52
C VAL A 47 6.06 7.45 -4.96
N GLU A 48 6.31 8.48 -5.78
CA GLU A 48 6.05 9.83 -5.33
C GLU A 48 4.56 10.11 -5.13
N ASN A 49 4.20 10.75 -4.03
CA ASN A 49 2.82 11.16 -3.75
C ASN A 49 2.56 12.52 -4.45
N VAL A 50 2.51 12.48 -5.78
CA VAL A 50 2.47 13.67 -6.63
C VAL A 50 1.67 13.44 -7.91
N ILE A 51 1.01 14.51 -8.36
CA ILE A 51 0.52 14.66 -9.73
C ILE A 51 1.24 15.84 -10.37
N CYS A 52 1.90 15.60 -11.49
CA CYS A 52 2.60 16.60 -12.28
C CYS A 52 1.82 16.88 -13.56
N LYS A 53 1.64 18.15 -13.90
CA LYS A 53 1.10 18.57 -15.21
C LYS A 53 2.10 19.45 -15.92
N THR A 54 2.17 19.41 -17.24
CA THR A 54 3.08 20.31 -17.95
C THR A 54 2.44 21.69 -18.14
N LYS A 55 3.26 22.75 -18.11
CA LYS A 55 2.80 24.12 -18.41
C LYS A 55 2.43 24.29 -19.88
N LEU A 56 3.12 23.57 -20.76
CA LEU A 56 2.96 23.64 -22.22
C LEU A 56 1.73 22.85 -22.70
N ASP A 57 1.50 21.67 -22.15
CA ASP A 57 0.33 20.84 -22.40
C ASP A 57 -0.37 20.47 -21.08
N ARG A 58 -1.47 21.17 -20.78
CA ARG A 58 -2.27 20.93 -19.59
C ARG A 58 -3.02 19.59 -19.60
N ARG A 59 -3.10 18.91 -20.76
CA ARG A 59 -3.71 17.58 -20.87
C ARG A 59 -2.73 16.49 -20.45
N ALA A 60 -1.43 16.72 -20.62
CA ALA A 60 -0.39 15.81 -20.14
C ALA A 60 -0.33 15.81 -18.61
N THR A 61 -0.78 14.70 -18.01
CA THR A 61 -0.77 14.45 -16.57
C THR A 61 0.12 13.24 -16.29
N PHE A 62 1.01 13.39 -15.32
CA PHE A 62 1.95 12.37 -14.88
C PHE A 62 1.72 12.11 -13.40
N ILE A 63 1.52 10.84 -13.04
CA ILE A 63 1.20 10.41 -11.69
C ILE A 63 2.42 9.69 -11.12
N GLY A 64 2.76 9.99 -9.86
CA GLY A 64 3.88 9.35 -9.18
C GLY A 64 5.20 9.53 -9.92
N ASN A 65 5.83 8.42 -10.32
CA ASN A 65 7.17 8.43 -10.90
C ASN A 65 7.18 8.66 -12.43
N GLN A 66 6.01 8.72 -13.08
CA GLN A 66 5.91 8.78 -14.54
C GLN A 66 6.65 9.97 -15.17
N TYR A 67 6.77 11.10 -14.46
CA TYR A 67 7.45 12.29 -14.96
C TYR A 67 8.99 12.17 -14.97
N HIS A 68 9.56 11.11 -14.40
CA HIS A 68 11.02 10.93 -14.32
C HIS A 68 11.69 10.82 -15.69
N HIS A 69 10.96 10.30 -16.68
CA HIS A 69 11.41 10.13 -18.06
C HIS A 69 11.39 11.41 -18.90
N LEU A 70 10.81 12.50 -18.39
CA LEU A 70 10.76 13.77 -19.11
C LEU A 70 12.16 14.42 -19.18
N SER A 71 12.50 14.91 -20.37
CA SER A 71 13.75 15.64 -20.61
C SER A 71 13.75 17.01 -19.92
N ASP A 72 12.62 17.73 -19.99
CA ASP A 72 12.41 18.99 -19.28
C ASP A 72 11.44 18.82 -18.11
N LYS A 73 11.94 19.04 -16.89
CA LYS A 73 11.17 18.99 -15.64
C LYS A 73 10.87 20.40 -15.09
N THR A 74 11.46 21.45 -15.67
CA THR A 74 11.30 22.84 -15.21
C THR A 74 9.92 23.42 -15.53
N SER A 75 9.30 22.89 -16.59
CA SER A 75 7.96 23.24 -17.03
C SER A 75 6.85 22.45 -16.32
N LEU A 76 7.17 21.65 -15.29
CA LEU A 76 6.17 20.90 -14.53
C LEU A 76 5.51 21.76 -13.43
N CYS A 77 4.19 21.64 -13.34
CA CYS A 77 3.38 22.08 -12.21
C CYS A 77 3.19 20.88 -11.28
N ILE A 78 3.84 20.94 -10.11
CA ILE A 78 3.82 19.89 -9.09
C ILE A 78 2.61 20.08 -8.18
N ASN A 79 1.77 19.06 -8.05
CA ASN A 79 0.63 19.05 -7.13
C ASN A 79 0.74 17.88 -6.16
N ARG A 80 0.93 18.18 -4.87
CA ARG A 80 0.98 17.17 -3.79
C ARG A 80 -0.35 17.17 -3.04
N PRO A 81 -1.02 16.01 -2.90
CA PRO A 81 -2.32 15.92 -2.26
C PRO A 81 -2.24 16.05 -0.73
N ILE A 82 -1.05 15.92 -0.14
CA ILE A 82 -0.82 16.10 1.30
C ILE A 82 -0.05 17.39 1.57
N GLN A 83 -0.57 18.17 2.52
CA GLN A 83 0.12 19.33 3.08
C GLN A 83 -0.02 19.32 4.60
N LYS A 84 1.06 19.65 5.32
CA LYS A 84 1.09 19.68 6.79
C LYS A 84 0.57 18.38 7.44
N GLY A 85 0.73 17.24 6.79
CA GLY A 85 0.24 15.94 7.29
C GLY A 85 -1.25 15.67 7.04
N TYR A 86 -1.97 16.52 6.30
CA TYR A 86 -3.38 16.33 5.95
C TYR A 86 -3.55 16.16 4.45
N ILE A 87 -4.45 15.25 4.04
CA ILE A 87 -4.87 15.15 2.65
C ILE A 87 -5.78 16.34 2.35
N ILE A 88 -5.28 17.27 1.54
CA ILE A 88 -5.99 18.48 1.11
C ILE A 88 -6.74 18.29 -0.21
N ASN A 89 -6.34 17.29 -1.01
CA ASN A 89 -6.97 16.98 -2.28
C ASN A 89 -7.17 15.46 -2.40
N TRP A 90 -8.36 15.01 -2.02
CA TRP A 90 -8.76 13.61 -2.09
C TRP A 90 -8.87 13.07 -3.52
N SER A 91 -9.24 13.92 -4.49
CA SER A 91 -9.31 13.51 -5.89
C SER A 91 -7.92 13.11 -6.41
N ASN A 92 -6.92 13.95 -6.17
CA ASN A 92 -5.54 13.65 -6.55
C ASN A 92 -4.99 12.45 -5.77
N GLN A 93 -5.31 12.34 -4.47
CA GLN A 93 -4.87 11.19 -3.68
C GLN A 93 -5.44 9.87 -4.21
N LYS A 94 -6.71 9.87 -4.61
CA LYS A 94 -7.37 8.72 -5.22
C LYS A 94 -6.69 8.34 -6.54
N GLU A 95 -6.41 9.30 -7.40
CA GLU A 95 -5.75 9.05 -8.69
C GLU A 95 -4.34 8.44 -8.50
N ILE A 96 -3.59 8.90 -7.49
CA ILE A 96 -2.30 8.30 -7.12
C ILE A 96 -2.48 6.86 -6.61
N TRP A 97 -3.52 6.59 -5.82
CA TRP A 97 -3.82 5.22 -5.37
C TRP A 97 -4.26 4.31 -6.50
N ASP A 98 -5.07 4.81 -7.44
CA ASP A 98 -5.47 4.06 -8.63
C ASP A 98 -4.21 3.68 -9.45
N TYR A 99 -3.25 4.60 -9.60
CA TYR A 99 -1.96 4.28 -10.22
C TYR A 99 -1.16 3.26 -9.39
N LEU A 100 -1.07 3.43 -8.07
CA LEU A 100 -0.32 2.55 -7.17
C LEU A 100 -0.82 1.10 -7.21
N PHE A 101 -2.14 0.89 -7.25
CA PHE A 101 -2.75 -0.43 -7.13
C PHE A 101 -3.02 -1.12 -8.47
N ASN A 102 -3.12 -0.34 -9.56
CA ASN A 102 -3.39 -0.90 -10.89
C ASN A 102 -2.15 -0.96 -11.79
N SER A 103 -1.04 -0.33 -11.41
CA SER A 103 0.21 -0.43 -12.18
C SER A 103 0.90 -1.77 -11.94
N ASN A 104 1.40 -2.37 -13.01
CA ASN A 104 2.26 -3.55 -12.97
C ASN A 104 3.73 -3.20 -12.63
N GLU A 105 4.05 -1.93 -12.41
CA GLU A 105 5.40 -1.45 -12.08
C GLU A 105 5.85 -1.87 -10.66
N PHE A 106 4.91 -2.27 -9.81
CA PHE A 106 5.20 -2.59 -8.40
C PHE A 106 5.10 -4.09 -8.16
N SER A 107 6.12 -4.65 -7.49
CA SER A 107 6.17 -6.07 -7.13
C SER A 107 5.27 -6.35 -5.93
N VAL A 108 3.97 -6.24 -6.13
CA VAL A 108 2.94 -6.40 -5.10
C VAL A 108 1.92 -7.40 -5.60
N SER A 109 1.66 -8.42 -4.79
CA SER A 109 0.64 -9.42 -5.12
C SER A 109 -0.76 -8.80 -5.29
N LYS A 110 -1.56 -9.33 -6.22
CA LYS A 110 -2.89 -8.79 -6.49
C LYS A 110 -3.80 -8.85 -5.26
N ILE A 111 -4.50 -7.73 -5.03
CA ILE A 111 -5.36 -7.48 -3.87
C ILE A 111 -6.68 -8.23 -4.04
N TYR A 112 -6.69 -9.53 -3.78
CA TYR A 112 -7.97 -10.26 -3.70
C TYR A 112 -8.31 -10.68 -2.26
N ASP A 113 -7.32 -10.81 -1.37
CA ASP A 113 -7.53 -11.26 0.03
C ASP A 113 -6.49 -10.70 1.02
N THR A 114 -5.98 -9.49 0.76
CA THR A 114 -4.87 -8.92 1.53
C THR A 114 -5.35 -7.99 2.65
N SER A 115 -4.84 -8.20 3.87
CA SER A 115 -4.97 -7.24 4.97
C SER A 115 -4.05 -6.03 4.74
N PHE A 116 -4.57 -4.82 4.92
CA PHE A 116 -3.80 -3.58 4.75
C PHE A 116 -3.33 -3.02 6.09
N ILE A 117 -2.06 -2.61 6.13
CA ILE A 117 -1.50 -1.84 7.25
C ILE A 117 -1.12 -0.46 6.71
N LEU A 118 -1.87 0.56 7.12
CA LEU A 118 -1.59 1.95 6.79
C LEU A 118 -0.83 2.60 7.94
N LYS A 119 0.43 2.99 7.69
CA LYS A 119 1.17 3.84 8.60
C LYS A 119 1.15 5.28 8.08
N LYS A 120 0.71 6.20 8.93
CA LYS A 120 0.85 7.64 8.70
C LYS A 120 2.07 8.13 9.48
N LYS A 121 3.07 8.66 8.78
CA LYS A 121 4.18 9.37 9.42
C LYS A 121 3.74 10.82 9.65
N THR A 122 3.60 11.21 10.92
CA THR A 122 3.26 12.58 11.34
C THR A 122 4.54 13.41 11.37
#